data_AF-A0A7X1ITH1-F1
#
_entry.id   AF-A0A7X1ITH1-F1
#
_cell.length_a   1.000
_cell.length_b   1.000
_cell.length_c   1.000
_cell.angle_alpha   90.00
_cell.angle_beta   90.00
_cell.angle_gamma   90.00
#
_symmetry.space_group_name_H-M   'P 1'
#
loop_
_entity.id
_entity.type
_entity.pdbx_description
1 polymer ?
#
loop_
_entity_poly.entity_id
_entity_poly.type
_entity_poly.pdbx_seq_one_letter_code
_entity_poly.pdbx_strand_id
1 'polypeptide(L)'
;MVARELNWGAVFFDPTSISAEGPLFASSQLWYHPYRTPVVLLMIAGFVAGFAASKAPRVIYNLLISGKFPFFDIAGFIVAMLFSTAAESHVGLSMAWWIGQNQIVEETMELAAYIFVLSAQYRVWQIFPDNSQIDKL
;
A
#
# COMPACT_ATOMS: atom_id res chain seq x y z
N MET A 1 -5.37 -1.41 -2.60
CA MET A 1 -5.65 -1.03 -1.20
C MET A 1 -6.71 0.07 -1.04
N VAL A 2 -6.41 1.38 -1.03
CA VAL A 2 -7.43 2.43 -0.72
C VAL A 2 -8.65 2.41 -1.65
N ALA A 3 -8.44 2.17 -2.95
CA ALA A 3 -9.53 2.02 -3.91
C ALA A 3 -10.42 0.78 -3.64
N ARG A 4 -9.86 -0.28 -3.04
CA ARG A 4 -10.60 -1.50 -2.67
C ARG A 4 -11.53 -1.24 -1.49
N GLU A 5 -11.05 -0.52 -0.47
CA GLU A 5 -11.85 -0.16 0.71
C GLU A 5 -13.04 0.74 0.36
N LEU A 6 -12.85 1.64 -0.63
CA LEU A 6 -13.95 2.46 -1.17
C LEU A 6 -15.03 1.62 -1.87
N ASN A 7 -14.77 0.36 -2.22
CA ASN A 7 -15.74 -0.50 -2.91
C ASN A 7 -16.58 -1.36 -1.96
N TRP A 8 -16.28 -1.38 -0.65
CA TRP A 8 -16.91 -2.32 0.29
C TRP A 8 -18.43 -2.17 0.37
N GLY A 9 -18.94 -0.96 0.13
CA GLY A 9 -20.38 -0.69 0.07
C GLY A 9 -21.13 -1.45 -1.04
N ALA A 10 -20.44 -2.06 -2.01
CA ALA A 10 -21.05 -2.88 -3.05
C ALA A 10 -21.69 -4.17 -2.49
N VAL A 11 -21.27 -4.64 -1.30
CA VAL A 11 -21.80 -5.85 -0.64
C VAL A 11 -23.29 -5.71 -0.25
N PHE A 12 -23.81 -4.47 -0.13
CA PHE A 12 -25.22 -4.22 0.16
C PHE A 12 -26.14 -4.30 -1.07
N PHE A 13 -25.59 -4.50 -2.27
CA PHE A 13 -26.35 -4.65 -3.51
C PHE A 13 -26.44 -6.12 -3.91
N ASP A 14 -27.35 -6.42 -4.85
CA ASP A 14 -27.44 -7.77 -5.40
C ASP A 14 -26.13 -8.17 -6.08
N PRO A 15 -25.65 -9.41 -5.86
CA PRO A 15 -24.43 -9.90 -6.46
C PRO A 15 -24.56 -9.93 -7.98
N THR A 16 -23.52 -9.47 -8.66
CA THR A 16 -23.47 -9.42 -10.12
C THR A 16 -23.24 -10.78 -10.76
N SER A 17 -22.60 -11.69 -10.04
CA SER A 17 -22.45 -13.10 -10.43
C SER A 17 -22.07 -13.95 -9.22
N ILE A 18 -22.15 -15.27 -9.37
CA ILE A 18 -21.69 -16.24 -8.36
C ILE A 18 -20.50 -16.99 -8.97
N SER A 19 -19.35 -16.92 -8.28
CA SER A 19 -18.13 -17.65 -8.65
C SER A 19 -17.92 -18.87 -7.76
N ALA A 20 -16.91 -19.67 -8.06
CA ALA A 20 -16.48 -20.79 -7.20
C ALA A 20 -16.02 -20.34 -5.80
N GLU A 21 -15.64 -19.08 -5.66
CA GLU A 21 -15.12 -18.47 -4.41
C GLU A 21 -16.21 -17.70 -3.65
N GLY A 22 -17.39 -17.48 -4.26
CA GLY A 22 -18.51 -16.79 -3.64
C GLY A 22 -19.16 -15.73 -4.54
N PRO A 23 -20.11 -14.95 -3.98
CA PRO A 23 -20.80 -13.88 -4.69
C PRO A 23 -19.83 -12.74 -5.06
N LEU A 24 -19.88 -12.30 -6.31
CA LEU A 24 -19.09 -11.20 -6.84
C LEU A 24 -19.93 -9.91 -6.86
N PHE A 25 -19.41 -8.86 -6.23
CA PHE A 25 -20.04 -7.54 -6.13
C PHE A 25 -19.28 -6.54 -6.99
N ALA A 26 -19.98 -5.79 -7.83
CA ALA A 26 -19.34 -4.83 -8.73
C ALA A 26 -19.36 -3.43 -8.12
N SER A 27 -18.20 -2.79 -8.08
CA SER A 27 -18.10 -1.40 -7.61
C SER A 27 -18.91 -0.43 -8.47
N SER A 28 -19.27 -0.79 -9.71
CA SER A 28 -20.08 0.02 -10.62
C SER A 28 -21.52 0.25 -10.13
N GLN A 29 -22.01 -0.55 -9.16
CA GLN A 29 -23.32 -0.34 -8.54
C GLN A 29 -23.33 0.86 -7.57
N LEU A 30 -22.14 1.34 -7.15
CA LEU A 30 -22.02 2.48 -6.26
C LEU A 30 -22.21 3.80 -7.02
N TRP A 31 -23.08 4.67 -6.52
CA TRP A 31 -23.34 5.98 -7.12
C TRP A 31 -22.08 6.88 -7.22
N TYR A 32 -21.12 6.68 -6.31
CA TYR A 32 -19.86 7.40 -6.28
C TYR A 32 -18.71 6.69 -7.02
N HIS A 33 -18.98 5.58 -7.69
CA HIS A 33 -17.99 4.83 -8.49
C HIS A 33 -17.10 5.71 -9.38
N PRO A 34 -17.63 6.67 -10.18
CA PRO A 34 -16.77 7.50 -11.04
C PRO A 34 -15.84 8.43 -10.25
N TYR A 35 -16.19 8.76 -9.00
CA TYR A 35 -15.40 9.66 -8.16
C TYR A 35 -14.30 8.95 -7.37
N ARG A 36 -14.29 7.62 -7.31
CA ARG A 36 -13.28 6.85 -6.56
C ARG A 36 -11.86 7.16 -7.00
N THR A 37 -11.57 7.00 -8.30
CA THR A 37 -10.24 7.23 -8.86
C THR A 37 -9.76 8.67 -8.68
N PRO A 38 -10.54 9.72 -9.02
CA PRO A 38 -10.09 11.09 -8.82
C PRO A 38 -9.89 11.43 -7.33
N VAL A 39 -10.72 10.93 -6.42
CA VAL A 39 -10.51 11.14 -4.97
C VAL A 39 -9.19 10.51 -4.51
N VAL A 40 -8.91 9.27 -4.91
CA VAL A 40 -7.63 8.61 -4.57
C VAL A 40 -6.45 9.37 -5.16
N LEU A 41 -6.55 9.86 -6.40
CA LEU A 41 -5.49 10.68 -7.03
C LEU A 41 -5.26 11.99 -6.28
N LEU A 42 -6.34 12.69 -5.88
CA LEU A 42 -6.23 13.92 -5.09
C LEU A 42 -5.59 13.66 -3.73
N MET A 43 -5.93 12.55 -3.07
CA MET A 43 -5.28 12.15 -1.82
C MET A 43 -3.79 11.89 -2.02
N ILE A 44 -3.41 11.11 -3.05
CA ILE A 44 -2.00 10.84 -3.37
C ILE A 44 -1.26 12.16 -3.66
N ALA A 45 -1.85 13.03 -4.47
CA ALA A 45 -1.27 14.34 -4.77
C ALA A 45 -1.10 15.19 -3.50
N GLY A 46 -2.08 15.17 -2.59
CA GLY A 46 -1.99 15.82 -1.29
C GLY A 46 -0.87 15.26 -0.42
N PHE A 47 -0.71 13.93 -0.36
CA PHE A 47 0.40 13.30 0.35
C PHE A 47 1.77 13.64 -0.25
N VAL A 48 1.89 13.63 -1.58
CA VAL A 48 3.14 14.00 -2.26
C VAL A 48 3.48 15.47 -2.03
N ALA A 49 2.50 16.37 -2.16
CA ALA A 49 2.68 17.79 -1.90
C ALA A 49 3.03 18.06 -0.44
N GLY A 50 2.33 17.43 0.51
CA GLY A 50 2.61 17.53 1.93
C GLY A 50 3.99 16.98 2.28
N PHE A 51 4.39 15.85 1.70
CA PHE A 51 5.71 15.28 1.86
C PHE A 51 6.80 16.24 1.35
N ALA A 52 6.65 16.77 0.13
CA ALA A 52 7.61 17.69 -0.49
C ALA A 52 7.71 19.02 0.27
N ALA A 53 6.61 19.52 0.81
CA ALA A 53 6.58 20.76 1.62
C ALA A 53 7.05 20.56 3.07
N SER A 54 7.16 19.31 3.54
CA SER A 54 7.59 18.98 4.90
C SER A 54 9.10 18.89 5.05
N LYS A 55 9.57 18.63 6.28
CA LYS A 55 10.97 18.31 6.57
C LYS A 55 11.37 16.89 6.17
N ALA A 56 10.43 16.06 5.71
CA ALA A 56 10.67 14.64 5.41
C ALA A 56 11.79 14.39 4.37
N PRO A 57 11.95 15.18 3.28
CA PRO A 57 13.08 15.00 2.35
C PRO A 57 14.44 15.18 3.03
N ARG A 58 14.55 16.14 3.97
CA ARG A 58 15.77 16.37 4.76
C ARG A 58 16.04 15.19 5.71
N VAL A 59 14.99 14.64 6.34
CA VAL A 59 15.10 13.44 7.17
C VAL A 59 15.64 12.25 6.36
N ILE A 60 15.12 12.03 5.14
CA ILE A 60 15.63 10.97 4.25
C ILE A 60 17.09 11.18 3.92
N TYR A 61 17.47 12.40 3.53
CA TYR A 61 18.86 12.73 3.21
C TYR A 61 19.81 12.45 4.38
N ASN A 62 19.42 12.86 5.60
CA ASN A 62 20.20 12.63 6.81
C ASN A 62 20.30 11.14 7.17
N LEU A 63 19.23 10.36 6.97
CA LEU A 63 19.25 8.90 7.15
C LEU A 63 20.19 8.21 6.15
N LEU A 64 20.24 8.69 4.91
CA LEU A 64 21.14 8.15 3.89
C LEU A 64 22.60 8.41 4.23
N ILE A 65 22.95 9.64 4.61
CA ILE A 65 24.35 9.98 4.97
C ILE A 65 24.79 9.30 6.27
N SER A 66 23.89 9.20 7.26
CA SER A 66 24.20 8.52 8.52
C SER A 66 24.22 6.99 8.42
N GLY A 67 23.91 6.43 7.25
CA GLY A 67 23.85 4.98 7.02
C GLY A 67 22.73 4.27 7.80
N LYS A 68 21.78 5.01 8.38
CA LYS A 68 20.66 4.49 9.17
C LYS A 68 19.37 4.32 8.36
N PHE A 69 19.46 4.49 7.05
CA PHE A 69 18.31 4.35 6.17
C PHE A 69 17.80 2.88 6.17
N PRO A 70 16.48 2.64 6.31
CA PRO A 70 15.91 1.31 6.49
C PRO A 70 15.84 0.52 5.16
N PHE A 71 17.00 0.23 4.56
CA PHE A 71 17.08 -0.48 3.28
C PHE A 71 16.45 -1.88 3.32
N PHE A 72 16.62 -2.60 4.43
CA PHE A 72 16.05 -3.93 4.58
C PHE A 72 14.51 -3.91 4.55
N ASP A 73 13.90 -2.98 5.26
CA ASP A 73 12.44 -2.86 5.31
C ASP A 73 11.88 -2.45 3.94
N ILE A 74 12.55 -1.53 3.25
CA ILE A 74 12.15 -1.11 1.89
C ILE A 74 12.27 -2.28 0.91
N ALA A 75 13.36 -3.05 0.96
CA ALA A 75 13.52 -4.22 0.11
C ALA A 75 12.45 -5.28 0.41
N GLY A 76 12.17 -5.56 1.69
CA GLY A 76 11.11 -6.47 2.11
C GLY A 76 9.73 -6.04 1.61
N PHE A 77 9.42 -4.75 1.72
CA PHE A 77 8.19 -4.17 1.17
C PHE A 77 8.09 -4.38 -0.34
N ILE A 78 9.15 -4.06 -1.10
CA ILE A 78 9.14 -4.21 -2.57
C ILE A 78 8.92 -5.67 -2.96
N VAL A 79 9.62 -6.60 -2.33
CA VAL A 79 9.47 -8.03 -2.59
C VAL A 79 8.05 -8.49 -2.28
N ALA A 80 7.51 -8.13 -1.12
CA ALA A 80 6.14 -8.47 -0.75
C ALA A 80 5.11 -7.92 -1.74
N MET A 81 5.24 -6.67 -2.18
CA MET A 81 4.35 -6.08 -3.18
C MET A 81 4.46 -6.73 -4.56
N LEU A 82 5.66 -7.18 -4.97
CA LEU A 82 5.83 -7.94 -6.21
C LEU A 82 5.11 -9.29 -6.16
N PHE A 83 5.22 -10.01 -5.03
CA PHE A 83 4.50 -11.27 -4.84
C PHE A 83 2.98 -11.08 -4.77
N SER A 84 2.51 -10.04 -4.10
CA SER A 84 1.08 -9.66 -4.10
C SER A 84 0.58 -9.36 -5.52
N THR A 85 1.32 -8.56 -6.30
CA THR A 85 0.97 -8.25 -7.70
C THR A 85 0.96 -9.50 -8.58
N ALA A 86 1.90 -10.42 -8.37
CA ALA A 86 1.97 -11.69 -9.09
C ALA A 86 0.84 -12.65 -8.73
N ALA A 87 0.30 -12.57 -7.51
CA ALA A 87 -0.85 -13.35 -7.05
C ALA A 87 -2.15 -12.88 -7.72
N GLU A 88 -2.34 -11.56 -7.84
CA GLU A 88 -3.50 -10.94 -8.49
C GLU A 88 -3.45 -11.07 -10.03
N SER A 89 -2.38 -11.65 -10.58
CA SER A 89 -2.09 -11.76 -12.03
C SER A 89 -2.03 -10.42 -12.78
N HIS A 90 -1.69 -9.35 -12.07
CA HIS A 90 -1.54 -8.02 -12.63
C HIS A 90 -0.14 -7.80 -13.22
N VAL A 91 -0.02 -6.88 -14.20
CA VAL A 91 1.25 -6.46 -14.83
C VAL A 91 1.99 -7.60 -15.58
N GLY A 92 1.31 -8.69 -15.93
CA GLY A 92 1.92 -9.82 -16.65
C GLY A 92 2.79 -10.73 -15.79
N LEU A 93 2.78 -10.53 -14.47
CA LEU A 93 3.33 -11.48 -13.51
C LEU A 93 2.25 -12.50 -13.17
N SER A 94 2.61 -13.78 -13.15
CA SER A 94 1.68 -14.83 -12.69
C SER A 94 2.39 -15.80 -11.76
N MET A 95 1.66 -16.25 -10.74
CA MET A 95 2.01 -17.43 -9.97
C MET A 95 1.30 -18.66 -10.51
N ALA A 96 1.34 -18.88 -11.83
CA ALA A 96 0.75 -20.09 -12.46
C ALA A 96 1.36 -21.41 -11.94
N TRP A 97 2.53 -21.34 -11.30
CA TRP A 97 3.21 -22.47 -10.66
C TRP A 97 2.69 -22.79 -9.24
N TRP A 98 1.85 -21.92 -8.66
CA TRP A 98 1.25 -22.10 -7.34
C TRP A 98 -0.13 -22.75 -7.46
N ILE A 99 -0.34 -23.85 -6.73
CA ILE A 99 -1.58 -24.66 -6.77
C ILE A 99 -2.58 -24.21 -5.70
N GLY A 100 -2.18 -23.34 -4.77
CA GLY A 100 -3.03 -22.84 -3.68
C GLY A 100 -3.90 -21.65 -4.08
N GLN A 101 -4.74 -21.17 -3.14
CA GLN A 101 -5.58 -20.00 -3.36
C GLN A 101 -4.72 -18.73 -3.47
N ASN A 102 -4.71 -18.12 -4.66
CA ASN A 102 -3.95 -16.91 -4.94
C ASN A 102 -4.37 -15.73 -4.05
N GLN A 103 -5.65 -15.64 -3.69
CA GLN A 103 -6.16 -14.60 -2.80
C GLN A 103 -5.49 -14.62 -1.41
N ILE A 104 -5.29 -15.81 -0.82
CA ILE A 104 -4.62 -15.91 0.49
C ILE A 104 -3.17 -15.41 0.39
N VAL A 105 -2.49 -15.74 -0.72
CA VAL A 105 -1.11 -15.31 -0.95
C VAL A 105 -1.05 -13.79 -1.13
N GLU A 106 -1.95 -13.23 -1.93
CA GLU A 106 -2.08 -11.79 -2.12
C GLU A 106 -2.25 -11.07 -0.77
N GLU A 107 -3.28 -11.44 0.00
CA GLU A 107 -3.59 -10.81 1.29
C GLU A 107 -2.44 -10.97 2.31
N THR A 108 -1.78 -12.13 2.32
CA THR A 108 -0.64 -12.37 3.22
C THR A 108 0.56 -11.51 2.85
N MET A 109 0.83 -11.35 1.55
CA MET A 109 1.93 -10.53 1.06
C MET A 109 1.65 -9.04 1.26
N GLU A 110 0.40 -8.60 1.09
CA GLU A 110 -0.03 -7.26 1.42
C GLU A 110 0.13 -6.95 2.91
N LEU A 111 -0.25 -7.89 3.80
CA LEU A 111 -0.01 -7.77 5.24
C LEU A 111 1.49 -7.66 5.56
N ALA A 112 2.32 -8.50 4.93
CA ALA A 112 3.78 -8.45 5.11
C ALA A 112 4.34 -7.08 4.65
N ALA A 113 3.87 -6.55 3.53
CA ALA A 113 4.25 -5.23 3.04
C ALA A 113 3.93 -4.14 4.07
N TYR A 114 2.75 -4.18 4.69
CA TYR A 114 2.38 -3.24 5.75
C TYR A 114 3.28 -3.35 6.98
N ILE A 115 3.65 -4.56 7.40
CA ILE A 115 4.55 -4.77 8.54
C ILE A 115 5.92 -4.15 8.25
N PHE A 116 6.45 -4.30 7.03
CA PHE A 116 7.72 -3.67 6.65
C PHE A 116 7.65 -2.14 6.65
N VAL A 117 6.57 -1.56 6.10
CA VAL A 117 6.36 -0.10 6.14
C VAL A 117 6.28 0.40 7.58
N LEU A 118 5.52 -0.27 8.44
CA LEU A 118 5.40 0.08 9.85
C LEU A 118 6.74 -0.06 10.59
N SER A 119 7.51 -1.11 10.30
CA SER A 119 8.85 -1.31 10.86
C SER A 119 9.81 -0.18 10.46
N ALA A 120 9.80 0.21 9.17
CA ALA A 120 10.58 1.33 8.68
C ALA A 120 10.21 2.65 9.38
N GLN A 121 8.91 2.93 9.52
CA GLN A 121 8.42 4.12 10.24
C GLN A 121 8.85 4.12 11.70
N TYR A 122 8.76 2.97 12.37
CA TYR A 122 9.17 2.82 13.77
C TYR A 122 10.68 3.08 13.94
N ARG A 123 11.54 2.55 13.07
CA ARG A 123 12.99 2.82 13.11
C ARG A 123 13.30 4.30 12.90
N VAL A 124 12.64 4.96 11.94
CA VAL A 124 12.84 6.40 11.70
C VAL A 124 12.41 7.21 12.93
N TRP A 125 11.28 6.86 13.55
CA TRP A 125 10.81 7.51 14.77
C TRP A 125 11.77 7.34 15.96
N GLN A 126 12.39 6.17 16.12
CA GLN A 126 13.41 5.97 17.16
C GLN A 126 14.65 6.86 16.98
N ILE A 127 14.99 7.23 15.74
CA ILE A 127 16.13 8.10 15.43
C ILE A 127 15.75 9.57 15.62
N PHE A 128 14.52 9.95 15.26
CA PHE A 128 14.00 11.32 15.35
C PHE A 128 12.72 11.39 16.18
N PRO A 129 12.78 11.17 17.51
CA PRO A 129 11.60 11.20 18.36
C PRO A 129 11.06 12.61 18.60
N ASP A 130 11.92 13.64 18.46
CA ASP A 130 11.56 15.06 18.57
C ASP A 130 11.96 15.81 17.29
N ASN A 131 10.99 16.51 16.71
CA ASN A 131 11.15 17.31 15.50
C ASN A 131 12.14 18.48 15.67
N SER A 132 12.40 18.92 16.92
CA SER A 132 13.41 19.95 17.19
C SER A 132 14.84 19.50 16.86
N GLN A 133 15.08 18.17 16.82
CA GLN A 133 16.38 17.61 16.47
C GLN A 133 16.65 17.60 14.96
N ILE A 134 15.59 17.71 14.15
CA ILE A 134 15.71 17.82 12.69
C ILE A 134 16.29 19.20 12.30
N ASP A 135 16.03 20.24 13.11
CA ASP A 135 16.53 21.60 12.86
C ASP A 135 18.00 21.80 13.25
N LYS A 136 18.57 20.87 14.04
CA LYS A 136 19.97 20.90 14.49
C LYS A 136 20.94 20.19 13.53
N LEU A 137 20.43 19.56 12.48
CA LEU A 137 21.16 18.79 11.45
C LEU A 137 21.13 19.51 10.11
#